data_AF-A0A9X3YF52-F1
#
_entry.id   AF-A0A9X3YF52-F1
#
_cell.length_a   1.000
_cell.length_b   1.000
_cell.length_c   1.000
_cell.angle_alpha   90.00
_cell.angle_beta   90.00
_cell.angle_gamma   90.00
#
_symmetry.space_group_name_H-M   'P 1'
#
loop_
_entity.id
_entity.type
_entity.pdbx_description
1 polymer ?
#
loop_
_entity_poly.entity_id
_entity_poly.type
_entity_poly.pdbx_seq_one_letter_code
_entity_poly.pdbx_strand_id
1 'polypeptide(L)'
;KVGSDKLAWLLPIYPDEALPFAEAEKLKGLALSGSVPGLAAIEQAAQHLAALTPTGMAASNNWAIAGSNTRSGKPILANDTHLPLSMPSYWNFMQIRAPKFQAAGVTIAGVPAVVAGFNGKLGWGMTMVMGDNQDLY
;
A
#
# COMPACT_ATOMS: atom_id res chain seq x y z
N LYS A 1 -5.54 29.74 -0.89
CA LYS A 1 -4.40 28.97 -1.43
C LYS A 1 -3.49 28.61 -0.26
N VAL A 2 -3.07 27.35 -0.15
CA VAL A 2 -2.06 26.91 0.83
C VAL A 2 -0.69 27.22 0.22
N GLY A 3 0.16 27.97 0.92
CA GLY A 3 1.54 28.24 0.53
C GLY A 3 2.51 27.21 1.12
N SER A 4 3.79 27.26 0.72
CA SER A 4 4.83 26.35 1.24
C SER A 4 4.98 26.46 2.77
N ASP A 5 4.69 27.63 3.34
CA ASP A 5 4.66 27.91 4.78
C ASP A 5 3.66 27.06 5.57
N LYS A 6 2.61 26.55 4.92
CA LYS A 6 1.55 25.76 5.55
C LYS A 6 1.54 24.29 5.13
N LEU A 7 2.42 23.90 4.20
CA LEU A 7 2.36 22.59 3.57
C LEU A 7 2.76 21.46 4.53
N ALA A 8 3.72 21.71 5.43
CA ALA A 8 4.14 20.74 6.44
C ALA A 8 2.98 20.29 7.34
N TRP A 9 2.03 21.18 7.64
CA TRP A 9 0.85 20.89 8.47
C TRP A 9 -0.17 19.95 7.81
N LEU A 10 -0.07 19.74 6.50
CA LEU A 10 -0.98 18.87 5.76
C LEU A 10 -0.41 17.46 5.55
N LEU A 11 0.85 17.23 5.94
CA LEU A 11 1.48 15.92 5.82
C LEU A 11 1.06 15.04 7.00
N PRO A 12 0.59 13.81 6.74
CA PRO A 12 0.34 12.85 7.82
C PRO A 12 1.69 12.49 8.46
N ILE A 13 1.88 12.92 9.71
CA ILE A 13 3.05 12.60 10.53
C ILE A 13 2.60 11.91 11.82
N TYR A 14 3.47 11.08 12.39
CA TYR A 14 3.19 10.51 13.71
C TYR A 14 3.29 11.58 14.81
N PRO A 15 2.56 11.45 15.93
CA PRO A 15 2.55 12.45 17.01
C PRO A 15 3.93 12.73 17.63
N ASP A 16 4.86 11.79 17.51
CA ASP A 16 6.22 11.84 18.02
C ASP A 16 7.27 12.29 16.98
N GLU A 17 6.85 12.59 15.76
CA GLU A 17 7.72 13.12 14.70
C GLU A 17 7.58 14.65 14.56
N ALA A 18 8.69 15.32 14.25
CA ALA A 18 8.66 16.75 13.93
C ALA A 18 8.02 16.98 12.56
N LEU A 19 7.21 18.03 12.43
CA LEU A 19 6.69 18.45 11.13
C LEU A 19 7.85 18.78 10.17
N PRO A 20 7.80 18.31 8.91
CA PRO A 20 8.92 18.40 7.97
C PRO A 20 8.97 19.77 7.30
N PHE A 21 9.21 20.82 8.10
CA PHE A 21 9.31 22.20 7.62
C PHE A 21 10.49 22.41 6.68
N ALA A 22 11.59 21.66 6.85
CA ALA A 22 12.76 21.73 5.97
C ALA A 22 12.40 21.26 4.54
N GLU A 23 11.63 20.18 4.42
CA GLU A 23 11.12 19.66 3.15
C GLU A 23 10.12 20.64 2.53
N ALA A 24 9.22 21.21 3.34
CA ALA A 24 8.26 22.21 2.85
C ALA A 24 8.94 23.47 2.32
N GLU A 25 10.02 23.94 2.96
CA GLU A 25 10.79 25.10 2.49
C GLU A 25 11.50 24.86 1.15
N LYS A 26 11.81 23.60 0.77
CA LYS A 26 12.37 23.28 -0.57
C LYS A 26 11.43 23.71 -1.70
N LEU A 27 10.14 23.87 -1.42
CA LEU A 27 9.12 24.29 -2.38
C LEU A 27 8.92 25.81 -2.43
N LYS A 28 9.65 26.59 -1.62
CA LYS A 28 9.53 28.04 -1.58
C LYS A 28 9.98 28.66 -2.90
N GLY A 29 9.15 29.53 -3.46
CA GLY A 29 9.42 30.18 -4.74
C GLY A 29 9.12 29.32 -5.98
N LEU A 30 8.69 28.07 -5.81
CA LEU A 30 8.22 27.25 -6.93
C LEU A 30 6.87 27.76 -7.44
N ALA A 31 6.83 28.16 -8.71
CA ALA A 31 5.61 28.55 -9.39
C ALA A 31 4.88 27.30 -9.91
N LEU A 32 3.98 26.75 -9.09
CA LEU A 32 3.13 25.60 -9.47
C LEU A 32 2.08 25.94 -10.55
N SER A 33 1.99 27.21 -10.97
CA SER A 33 1.05 27.68 -12.00
C SER A 33 1.54 27.44 -13.44
N GLY A 34 2.47 26.51 -13.68
CA GLY A 34 2.72 25.97 -15.02
C GLY A 34 4.08 26.27 -15.67
N SER A 35 5.16 26.48 -14.90
CA SER A 35 6.50 26.70 -15.49
C SER A 35 7.62 26.02 -14.69
N VAL A 36 7.41 24.76 -14.32
CA VAL A 36 8.53 23.89 -13.91
C VAL A 36 9.13 23.28 -15.18
N PRO A 37 10.37 23.64 -15.58
CA PRO A 37 10.99 23.08 -16.77
C PRO A 37 11.07 21.56 -16.68
N GLY A 38 10.71 20.86 -17.75
CA GLY A 38 10.73 19.39 -17.80
C GLY A 38 9.53 18.68 -17.16
N LEU A 39 8.65 19.38 -16.41
CA LEU A 39 7.48 18.75 -15.77
C LEU A 39 6.56 18.07 -16.79
N ALA A 40 6.32 18.71 -17.93
CA ALA A 40 5.51 18.12 -19.01
C ALA A 40 6.12 16.83 -19.54
N ALA A 41 7.45 16.75 -19.67
CA ALA A 41 8.14 15.55 -20.12
C ALA A 41 8.06 14.42 -19.07
N ILE A 42 8.20 14.76 -17.78
CA ILE A 42 8.03 13.81 -16.66
C ILE A 42 6.59 13.30 -16.61
N GLU A 43 5.61 14.19 -16.75
CA GLU A 43 4.19 13.83 -16.77
C GLU A 43 3.88 12.88 -17.93
N GLN A 44 4.42 13.15 -19.13
CA GLN A 44 4.24 12.29 -20.29
C GLN A 44 4.91 10.92 -20.09
N ALA A 45 6.11 10.88 -19.51
CA ALA A 45 6.79 9.64 -19.16
C ALA A 45 6.02 8.84 -18.10
N ALA A 46 5.49 9.51 -17.07
CA ALA A 46 4.67 8.89 -16.04
C ALA A 46 3.38 8.31 -16.61
N GLN A 47 2.73 9.02 -17.55
CA GLN A 47 1.54 8.52 -18.26
C GLN A 47 1.85 7.29 -19.12
N HIS A 48 2.99 7.27 -19.83
CA HIS A 48 3.43 6.10 -20.58
C HIS A 48 3.74 4.91 -19.66
N LEU A 49 4.39 5.16 -18.52
CA LEU A 49 4.65 4.12 -17.52
C LEU A 49 3.36 3.59 -16.89
N ALA A 50 2.39 4.48 -16.64
CA ALA A 50 1.06 4.15 -16.15
C ALA A 50 0.24 3.29 -17.12
N ALA A 51 0.48 3.43 -18.43
CA ALA A 51 -0.12 2.56 -19.43
C ALA A 51 0.48 1.15 -19.45
N LEU A 52 1.73 1.00 -19.00
CA LEU A 52 2.46 -0.27 -18.96
C LEU A 52 2.35 -0.98 -17.60
N THR A 53 2.15 -0.23 -16.54
CA THR A 53 2.03 -0.71 -15.16
C THR A 53 0.80 -0.08 -14.53
N PRO A 54 -0.10 -0.86 -13.88
CA PRO A 54 -1.24 -0.29 -13.19
C PRO A 54 -0.74 0.60 -12.03
N THR A 55 -0.58 1.89 -12.30
CA THR A 55 -0.22 2.92 -11.30
C THR A 55 -1.51 3.53 -10.76
N GLY A 56 -2.38 2.68 -10.22
CA GLY A 56 -3.69 3.04 -9.70
C GLY A 56 -3.83 2.65 -8.23
N MET A 57 -4.23 3.62 -7.41
CA MET A 57 -4.49 3.58 -5.96
C MET A 57 -4.21 2.24 -5.28
N ALA A 58 -3.05 2.19 -4.62
CA ALA A 58 -2.81 1.27 -3.52
C ALA A 58 -3.87 1.51 -2.44
N ALA A 59 -4.90 0.68 -2.42
CA ALA A 59 -5.88 0.61 -1.36
C ALA A 59 -5.97 -0.84 -0.93
N SER A 60 -6.02 -1.07 0.37
CA SER A 60 -6.22 -2.39 0.97
C SER A 60 -6.47 -2.16 2.45
N ASN A 61 -7.28 -3.01 3.06
CA ASN A 61 -7.57 -2.95 4.49
C ASN A 61 -7.14 -4.24 5.17
N ASN A 62 -6.63 -4.13 6.38
CA ASN A 62 -6.44 -5.26 7.28
C ASN A 62 -6.72 -4.87 8.73
N TRP A 63 -7.58 -5.62 9.39
CA TRP A 63 -7.92 -5.40 10.80
C TRP A 63 -7.58 -6.64 11.61
N ALA A 64 -6.93 -6.43 12.75
CA ALA A 64 -6.69 -7.45 13.76
C ALA A 64 -7.38 -7.03 15.07
N ILE A 65 -8.30 -7.86 15.55
CA ILE A 65 -9.04 -7.60 16.79
C ILE A 65 -8.62 -8.66 17.82
N ALA A 66 -8.13 -8.20 18.97
CA ALA A 66 -7.78 -9.07 20.09
C ALA A 66 -9.02 -9.82 20.61
N GLY A 67 -8.83 -11.06 21.06
CA GLY A 67 -9.93 -11.89 21.57
C GLY A 67 -10.69 -11.29 22.75
N SER A 68 -10.04 -10.45 23.57
CA SER A 68 -10.68 -9.70 24.66
C SER A 68 -11.76 -8.72 24.17
N ASN A 69 -11.70 -8.34 22.90
CA ASN A 69 -12.64 -7.40 22.26
C ASN A 69 -13.67 -8.12 21.38
N THR A 70 -13.79 -9.46 21.47
CA THR A 70 -14.74 -10.25 20.69
C THR A 70 -15.64 -11.09 21.59
N ARG A 71 -16.88 -11.32 21.16
CA ARG A 71 -17.86 -12.14 21.92
C ARG A 71 -17.38 -13.58 22.14
N SER A 72 -16.59 -14.13 21.21
CA SER A 72 -16.11 -15.50 21.26
C SER A 72 -14.86 -15.69 22.12
N GLY A 73 -14.22 -14.60 22.57
CA GLY A 73 -12.91 -14.63 23.22
C GLY A 73 -11.76 -14.97 22.27
N LYS A 74 -12.01 -15.14 20.96
CA LYS A 74 -11.00 -15.51 19.95
C LYS A 74 -10.63 -14.30 19.08
N PRO A 75 -9.36 -14.20 18.62
CA PRO A 75 -8.96 -13.12 17.74
C PRO A 75 -9.71 -13.17 16.39
N ILE A 76 -9.93 -12.01 15.79
CA ILE A 76 -10.46 -11.87 14.43
C ILE A 76 -9.41 -11.19 13.58
N LEU A 77 -9.13 -11.76 12.41
CA LEU A 77 -8.34 -11.14 11.36
C LEU A 77 -9.25 -10.97 10.13
N ALA A 78 -9.31 -9.75 9.61
CA ALA A 78 -9.94 -9.44 8.33
C ALA A 78 -8.89 -8.84 7.42
N ASN A 79 -8.73 -9.38 6.20
CA ASN A 79 -7.84 -8.82 5.19
C ASN A 79 -8.59 -8.71 3.87
N ASP A 80 -8.69 -7.48 3.37
CA ASP A 80 -9.44 -7.08 2.20
C ASP A 80 -8.48 -6.37 1.25
N THR A 81 -7.90 -7.13 0.33
CA THR A 81 -6.90 -6.63 -0.63
C THR A 81 -7.59 -6.05 -1.86
N HIS A 82 -7.24 -4.82 -2.24
CA HIS A 82 -7.79 -4.20 -3.46
C HIS A 82 -6.73 -4.16 -4.55
N LEU A 83 -7.08 -4.73 -5.70
CA LEU A 83 -6.31 -4.62 -6.93
C LEU A 83 -7.29 -4.29 -8.07
N PRO A 84 -6.83 -3.67 -9.16
CA PRO A 84 -7.62 -3.53 -10.37
C PRO A 84 -8.17 -4.89 -10.82
N LEU A 85 -9.43 -4.90 -11.25
CA LEU A 85 -10.03 -6.10 -11.84
C LEU A 85 -9.30 -6.44 -13.14
N SER A 86 -8.86 -7.69 -13.26
CA SER A 86 -8.11 -8.19 -14.39
C SER A 86 -8.55 -9.61 -14.78
N MET A 87 -8.25 -10.01 -16.02
CA MET A 87 -8.30 -11.41 -16.44
C MET A 87 -6.97 -11.80 -17.08
N PRO A 88 -6.23 -12.75 -16.49
CA PRO A 88 -6.55 -13.53 -15.29
C PRO A 88 -6.55 -12.67 -14.00
N SER A 89 -7.25 -13.15 -12.97
CA SER A 89 -7.23 -12.53 -11.63
C SER A 89 -5.81 -12.58 -11.04
N TYR A 90 -5.38 -11.48 -10.42
CA TYR A 90 -4.13 -11.44 -9.66
C TYR A 90 -4.15 -12.44 -8.50
N TRP A 91 -5.24 -12.46 -7.73
CA TRP A 91 -5.42 -13.38 -6.61
C TRP A 91 -6.05 -14.69 -7.07
N ASN A 92 -5.41 -15.79 -6.69
CA ASN A 92 -5.86 -17.14 -6.95
C ASN A 92 -6.01 -17.89 -5.62
N PHE A 93 -7.14 -18.57 -5.40
CA PHE A 93 -7.31 -19.37 -4.20
C PHE A 93 -6.41 -20.60 -4.24
N MET A 94 -5.75 -20.88 -3.12
CA MET A 94 -4.85 -22.01 -2.95
C MET A 94 -5.07 -22.65 -1.58
N GLN A 95 -5.05 -23.98 -1.56
CA GLN A 95 -4.91 -24.76 -0.34
C GLN A 95 -3.73 -25.73 -0.50
N ILE A 96 -2.83 -25.70 0.47
CA ILE A 96 -1.72 -26.64 0.60
C ILE A 96 -2.05 -27.59 1.74
N ARG A 97 -1.91 -28.89 1.52
CA ARG A 97 -2.06 -29.92 2.55
C ARG A 97 -0.96 -30.97 2.40
N ALA A 98 -0.23 -31.20 3.47
CA ALA A 98 0.79 -32.22 3.63
C ALA A 98 0.66 -32.84 5.03
N PRO A 99 1.30 -33.99 5.34
CA PRO A 99 1.15 -34.63 6.65
C PRO A 99 1.47 -33.74 7.86
N LYS A 100 2.37 -32.75 7.70
CA LYS A 100 2.79 -31.83 8.78
C LYS A 100 2.31 -30.39 8.60
N PHE A 101 1.74 -30.04 7.44
CA PHE A 101 1.45 -28.65 7.07
C PHE A 101 0.09 -28.53 6.41
N GLN A 102 -0.64 -27.48 6.75
CA GLN A 102 -1.85 -27.10 6.05
C GLN A 102 -1.93 -25.58 6.00
N ALA A 103 -2.29 -25.01 4.86
CA ALA A 103 -2.63 -23.61 4.74
C ALA A 103 -3.70 -23.42 3.67
N ALA A 104 -4.56 -22.44 3.84
CA ALA A 104 -5.55 -22.04 2.85
C ALA A 104 -5.62 -20.52 2.78
N GLY A 105 -5.83 -19.99 1.57
CA GLY A 105 -5.91 -18.55 1.34
C GLY A 105 -5.73 -18.22 -0.13
N VAL A 106 -5.02 -17.13 -0.40
CA VAL A 106 -4.73 -16.65 -1.75
C VAL A 106 -3.24 -16.74 -2.09
N THR A 107 -2.94 -16.86 -3.37
CA THR A 107 -1.60 -16.80 -3.98
C THR A 107 -1.63 -15.92 -5.23
N ILE A 108 -0.44 -15.66 -5.78
CA ILE A 108 -0.20 -15.07 -7.10
C ILE A 108 0.32 -16.18 -8.02
N ALA A 109 -0.06 -16.16 -9.30
CA ALA A 109 0.44 -17.12 -10.28
C ALA A 109 1.98 -17.16 -10.28
N GLY A 110 2.57 -18.36 -10.16
CA GLY A 110 4.01 -18.57 -10.07
C GLY A 110 4.58 -18.55 -8.64
N VAL A 111 3.82 -18.12 -7.63
CA VAL A 111 4.24 -18.15 -6.22
C VAL A 111 3.78 -19.45 -5.56
N PRO A 112 4.71 -20.33 -5.10
CA PRO A 112 4.36 -21.63 -4.52
C PRO A 112 4.02 -21.53 -3.02
N ALA A 113 3.30 -20.48 -2.61
CA ALA A 113 2.98 -20.21 -1.21
C ALA A 113 1.63 -19.49 -1.04
N VAL A 114 0.99 -19.67 0.12
CA VAL A 114 -0.18 -18.89 0.52
C VAL A 114 0.31 -17.55 1.06
N VAL A 115 0.09 -16.46 0.32
CA VAL A 115 0.62 -15.14 0.64
C VAL A 115 -0.23 -14.41 1.69
N ALA A 116 -1.55 -14.59 1.68
CA ALA A 116 -2.48 -14.21 2.75
C ALA A 116 -3.46 -15.36 2.99
N GLY A 117 -3.75 -15.67 4.25
CA GLY A 117 -4.58 -16.81 4.59
C GLY A 117 -4.45 -17.26 6.04
N PHE A 118 -4.64 -18.55 6.27
CA PHE A 118 -4.58 -19.17 7.59
C PHE A 118 -4.18 -20.64 7.53
N ASN A 119 -3.74 -21.19 8.66
CA ASN A 119 -3.36 -22.60 8.81
C ASN A 119 -4.15 -23.36 9.90
N GLY A 120 -5.17 -22.73 10.47
CA GLY A 120 -5.97 -23.28 11.58
C GLY A 120 -5.39 -22.99 12.97
N LYS A 121 -4.17 -22.46 13.07
CA LYS A 121 -3.55 -21.99 14.32
C LYS A 121 -3.24 -20.49 14.29
N LEU A 122 -2.92 -19.96 13.11
CA LEU A 122 -2.59 -18.57 12.84
C LEU A 122 -3.28 -18.14 11.53
N GLY A 123 -3.66 -16.87 11.47
CA GLY A 123 -4.02 -16.16 10.25
C GLY A 123 -3.04 -15.02 9.99
N TRP A 124 -2.80 -14.69 8.72
CA TRP A 124 -1.97 -13.58 8.30
C TRP A 124 -2.54 -12.93 7.04
N GLY A 125 -2.19 -11.67 6.86
CA GLY A 125 -2.63 -10.86 5.73
C GLY A 125 -1.64 -9.73 5.48
N MET A 126 -1.89 -8.95 4.45
CA MET A 126 -1.03 -7.83 4.06
C MET A 126 -1.84 -6.67 3.50
N THR A 127 -1.30 -5.46 3.64
CA THR A 127 -1.76 -4.24 2.99
C THR A 127 -0.55 -3.46 2.48
N MET A 128 -0.76 -2.48 1.60
CA MET A 128 0.32 -1.60 1.16
C MET A 128 0.70 -0.62 2.28
N VAL A 129 1.99 -0.59 2.60
CA VAL A 129 2.54 0.29 3.65
C VAL A 129 2.81 1.72 3.14
N MET A 130 2.80 1.93 1.82
CA MET A 130 3.17 3.21 1.17
C MET A 130 4.52 3.77 1.62
N GLY A 131 5.43 2.88 2.04
CA GLY A 131 6.79 3.24 2.45
C GLY A 131 7.67 3.45 1.22
N ASP A 132 8.55 4.43 1.31
CA ASP A 132 9.59 4.67 0.32
C ASP A 132 10.56 3.46 0.27
N ASN A 133 10.81 2.96 -0.94
CA ASN A 133 11.66 1.80 -1.18
C ASN A 133 12.57 1.95 -2.40
N GLN A 134 12.60 3.12 -3.05
CA GLN A 134 13.36 3.37 -4.28
C GLN A 134 13.79 4.83 -4.38
N ASP A 135 15.10 5.04 -4.53
CA ASP A 135 15.68 6.34 -4.90
C ASP A 135 15.96 6.41 -6.41
N LEU A 136 15.67 7.55 -7.03
CA LEU A 136 16.10 7.88 -8.38
C LEU A 136 17.16 8.98 -8.29
N TYR A 137 18.37 8.70 -8.82
CA TYR A 137 19.51 9.62 -8.84
C TYR A 137 19.74 10.24 -10.22
#